data_AF-A0A7C7BZ12-F1
#
_entry.id   AF-A0A7C7BZ12-F1
#
_cell.length_a   1.000
_cell.length_b   1.000
_cell.length_c   1.000
_cell.angle_alpha   90.00
_cell.angle_beta   90.00
_cell.angle_gamma   90.00
#
_symmetry.space_group_name_H-M   'P 1'
#
loop_
_entity.id
_entity.type
_entity.pdbx_description
1 polymer ?
#
loop_
_entity_poly.entity_id
_entity_poly.type
_entity_poly.pdbx_seq_one_letter_code
_entity_poly.pdbx_strand_id
1 'polypeptide(L)'
;MASDSEGSLTIELDTGAFFRPGSAELAEQAYPFMKALYEELASPLYKQFNINVEGHTDDEPMSSIRYPSNWELSSNRAATVVRFVISESQ
;
A
#
# COMPACT_ATOMS: atom_id res chain seq x y z
N MET A 1 -9.42 -4.81 -7.39
CA MET A 1 -10.61 -4.23 -8.07
C MET A 1 -11.23 -3.17 -7.15
N ALA A 2 -11.90 -2.14 -7.68
CA ALA A 2 -12.68 -1.22 -6.83
C ALA A 2 -14.05 -1.84 -6.53
N SER A 3 -14.26 -2.29 -5.29
CA SER A 3 -15.56 -2.79 -4.82
C SER A 3 -16.24 -1.70 -4.00
N ASP A 4 -17.46 -1.31 -4.41
CA ASP A 4 -18.32 -0.40 -3.66
C ASP A 4 -19.28 -1.23 -2.79
N SER A 5 -18.92 -1.40 -1.52
CA SER A 5 -19.82 -1.88 -0.49
C SER A 5 -20.07 -0.73 0.51
N GLU A 6 -21.29 -0.21 0.51
CA GLU A 6 -21.81 0.77 1.47
C GLU A 6 -20.89 1.98 1.75
N GLY A 7 -20.46 2.69 0.68
CA GLY A 7 -19.80 3.99 0.80
C GLY A 7 -18.30 3.93 1.11
N SER A 8 -17.69 2.75 0.95
CA SER A 8 -16.25 2.57 1.00
C SER A 8 -15.69 2.26 -0.39
N LEU A 9 -14.54 2.87 -0.73
CA LEU A 9 -13.79 2.58 -1.94
C LEU A 9 -12.56 1.76 -1.57
N THR A 10 -12.54 0.49 -1.95
CA THR A 10 -11.38 -0.39 -1.71
C THR A 10 -10.50 -0.46 -2.95
N ILE A 11 -9.20 -0.18 -2.80
CA ILE A 11 -8.22 -0.31 -3.89
C ILE A 11 -7.25 -1.43 -3.52
N GLU A 12 -7.32 -2.53 -4.26
CA GLU A 12 -6.41 -3.67 -4.09
C GLU A 12 -5.21 -3.53 -5.03
N LEU A 13 -4.01 -3.61 -4.45
CA LEU A 13 -2.75 -3.55 -5.18
C LEU A 13 -2.12 -4.94 -5.20
N ASP A 14 -1.69 -5.38 -6.38
CA ASP A 14 -0.97 -6.63 -6.52
C ASP A 14 0.41 -6.53 -5.86
N THR A 15 0.69 -7.44 -4.93
CA THR A 15 1.93 -7.39 -4.14
C THR A 15 3.19 -7.53 -5.02
N GLY A 16 3.15 -8.38 -6.05
CA GLY A 16 4.30 -8.66 -6.90
C GLY A 16 4.64 -7.52 -7.85
N ALA A 17 3.65 -6.71 -8.24
CA ALA A 17 3.87 -5.52 -9.04
C ALA A 17 4.40 -4.32 -8.21
N PHE A 18 4.03 -4.25 -6.92
CA PHE A 18 4.26 -3.07 -6.09
C PHE A 18 5.48 -3.15 -5.19
N PHE A 19 5.88 -4.35 -4.75
CA PHE A 19 6.99 -4.52 -3.83
C PHE A 19 8.03 -5.48 -4.37
N ARG A 20 9.29 -5.27 -3.99
CA ARG A 20 10.33 -6.28 -4.23
C ARG A 20 10.00 -7.57 -3.42
N PRO A 21 10.31 -8.77 -3.96
CA PRO A 21 10.07 -10.03 -3.26
C PRO A 21 10.66 -10.05 -1.84
N GLY A 22 9.90 -10.51 -0.86
CA GLY A 22 10.32 -10.57 0.55
C GLY A 22 10.63 -9.22 1.21
N SER A 23 10.22 -8.10 0.59
CA SER A 23 10.55 -6.75 1.04
C SER A 23 9.31 -5.87 1.17
N ALA A 24 9.46 -4.79 1.94
CA ALA A 24 8.54 -3.66 2.03
C ALA A 24 9.00 -2.45 1.20
N GLU A 25 10.04 -2.64 0.37
CA GLU A 25 10.52 -1.65 -0.58
C GLU A 25 9.66 -1.65 -1.85
N LEU A 26 9.17 -0.47 -2.23
CA LEU A 26 8.41 -0.29 -3.46
C LEU A 26 9.29 -0.60 -4.67
N ALA A 27 8.73 -1.33 -5.63
CA ALA A 27 9.38 -1.55 -6.91
C ALA A 27 9.41 -0.26 -7.74
N GLU A 28 10.41 -0.08 -8.59
CA GLU A 28 10.56 1.16 -9.38
C GLU A 28 9.35 1.42 -10.28
N GLN A 29 8.77 0.37 -10.84
CA GLN A 29 7.56 0.43 -11.64
C GLN A 29 6.29 0.83 -10.86
N ALA A 30 6.32 0.76 -9.53
CA ALA A 30 5.16 1.10 -8.69
C ALA A 30 5.01 2.61 -8.50
N TYR A 31 6.11 3.38 -8.55
CA TYR A 31 6.12 4.82 -8.26
C TYR A 31 5.17 5.64 -9.15
N PRO A 32 5.11 5.46 -10.48
CA PRO A 32 4.19 6.20 -11.32
C PRO A 32 2.72 5.99 -10.93
N PHE A 33 2.35 4.75 -10.59
CA PHE A 33 1.00 4.44 -10.12
C PHE A 33 0.73 5.06 -8.75
N MET A 34 1.66 4.90 -7.81
CA MET A 34 1.51 5.45 -6.45
C MET A 34 1.34 6.97 -6.47
N LYS A 35 2.04 7.65 -7.37
CA LYS A 35 1.88 9.09 -7.60
C LYS A 35 0.50 9.44 -8.17
N ALA A 36 0.05 8.74 -9.21
CA ALA A 36 -1.28 8.95 -9.78
C ALA A 36 -2.40 8.68 -8.74
N LEU A 37 -2.23 7.65 -7.91
CA LEU A 37 -3.12 7.35 -6.80
C LEU A 37 -3.16 8.50 -5.79
N TYR A 38 -2.00 9.04 -5.40
CA TYR A 38 -1.93 10.20 -4.52
C TYR A 38 -2.64 11.42 -5.11
N GLU A 39 -2.40 11.75 -6.39
CA GLU A 39 -3.05 12.88 -7.06
C GLU A 39 -4.58 12.74 -7.06
N GLU A 40 -5.09 11.53 -7.29
CA GLU A 40 -6.51 11.24 -7.21
C GLU A 40 -7.05 11.41 -5.78
N LEU A 41 -6.38 10.82 -4.79
CA LEU A 41 -6.76 10.90 -3.37
C LEU A 41 -6.65 12.33 -2.79
N ALA A 42 -5.77 13.17 -3.34
CA ALA A 42 -5.63 14.57 -2.97
C ALA A 42 -6.73 15.46 -3.59
N SER A 43 -7.51 14.94 -4.54
CA SER A 43 -8.58 15.69 -5.18
C SER A 43 -9.67 16.10 -4.17
N PRO A 44 -10.43 17.19 -4.44
CA PRO A 44 -11.51 17.63 -3.55
C PRO A 44 -12.56 16.56 -3.24
N LEU A 45 -12.69 15.54 -4.10
CA LEU A 45 -13.64 14.45 -3.95
C LEU A 45 -13.38 13.61 -2.69
N TYR A 46 -12.11 13.35 -2.37
CA TYR A 46 -11.73 12.45 -1.27
C TYR A 46 -11.28 13.17 0.00
N LYS A 47 -11.33 14.51 0.06
CA LYS A 47 -10.89 15.29 1.23
C LYS A 47 -11.57 14.92 2.55
N GLN A 48 -12.77 14.35 2.49
CA GLN A 48 -13.55 13.95 3.66
C GLN A 48 -13.46 12.44 3.94
N PHE A 49 -12.74 11.69 3.11
CA PHE A 49 -12.58 10.25 3.27
C PHE A 49 -11.47 9.95 4.28
N ASN A 50 -11.72 8.95 5.12
CA ASN A 50 -10.65 8.33 5.90
C ASN A 50 -9.95 7.30 5.01
N ILE A 51 -8.64 7.42 4.87
CA ILE A 51 -7.83 6.47 4.11
C ILE A 51 -7.31 5.40 5.08
N ASN A 52 -7.73 4.15 4.86
CA ASN A 52 -7.19 2.99 5.55
C ASN A 52 -6.24 2.25 4.60
N VAL A 53 -5.08 1.83 5.12
CA VAL A 53 -4.07 1.11 4.35
C VAL A 53 -3.78 -0.22 5.03
N GLU A 54 -4.07 -1.30 4.32
CA GLU A 54 -3.87 -2.66 4.81
C GLU A 54 -2.75 -3.34 4.03
N GLY A 55 -1.89 -4.05 4.74
CA GLY A 55 -0.80 -4.83 4.16
C GLY A 55 -1.15 -6.30 4.18
N HIS A 56 -0.91 -6.99 3.08
CA HIS A 56 -1.07 -8.44 2.98
C HIS A 56 0.24 -9.10 2.53
N THR A 57 0.39 -10.36 2.90
CA THR A 57 1.38 -11.28 2.36
C THR A 57 0.65 -12.52 1.88
N ASP A 58 1.33 -13.33 1.08
CA ASP A 58 0.89 -14.69 0.78
C ASP A 58 1.03 -15.61 2.02
N ASP A 59 0.63 -16.86 1.84
CA ASP A 59 0.70 -17.95 2.81
C ASP A 59 2.09 -18.61 2.86
N GLU A 60 3.05 -18.17 2.04
CA GLU A 60 4.43 -18.60 2.16
C GLU A 60 5.02 -18.13 3.50
N PRO A 61 5.56 -19.03 4.34
CA PRO A 61 6.13 -18.65 5.62
C PRO A 61 7.35 -17.77 5.43
N MET A 62 7.25 -16.51 5.83
CA MET A 62 8.39 -15.61 5.80
C MET A 62 9.13 -15.65 7.15
N SER A 63 10.46 -15.83 7.09
CA SER A 63 11.35 -15.77 8.25
C SER A 63 12.71 -15.21 7.83
N SER A 64 12.98 -13.96 8.19
CA SER A 64 14.27 -13.29 7.98
C SER A 64 14.65 -12.46 9.19
N ILE A 65 15.91 -12.04 9.27
CA ILE A 65 16.39 -11.13 10.34
C ILE A 65 15.59 -9.82 10.35
N ARG A 66 15.18 -9.32 9.17
CA ARG A 66 14.48 -8.05 9.03
C ARG A 66 12.97 -8.18 9.29
N TYR A 67 12.38 -9.29 8.89
CA TYR A 67 10.95 -9.60 9.04
C TYR A 67 10.83 -11.02 9.61
N PRO A 68 10.67 -11.16 10.94
CA PRO A 68 10.59 -12.48 11.58
C PRO A 68 9.34 -13.29 11.21
N SER A 69 8.26 -12.62 10.79
CA SER A 69 7.05 -13.25 10.31
C SER A 69 6.35 -12.42 9.23
N ASN A 70 5.29 -13.00 8.66
CA ASN A 70 4.38 -12.31 7.73
C ASN A 70 3.73 -11.07 8.36
N TRP A 71 3.54 -11.04 9.68
CA TRP A 71 2.99 -9.86 10.37
C TRP A 71 3.91 -8.64 10.27
N GLU A 72 5.22 -8.81 10.45
CA GLU A 72 6.15 -7.69 10.34
C GLU A 72 6.30 -7.21 8.90
N LEU A 73 6.28 -8.14 7.94
CA LEU A 73 6.36 -7.79 6.51
C LEU A 73 5.11 -7.01 6.05
N SER A 74 3.92 -7.52 6.36
CA SER A 74 2.66 -6.87 5.99
C SER A 74 2.52 -5.49 6.61
N SER A 75 2.81 -5.37 7.91
CA SER A 75 2.76 -4.10 8.64
C SER A 75 3.73 -3.07 8.05
N ASN A 76 4.94 -3.50 7.67
CA ASN A 76 5.91 -2.59 7.04
C ASN A 76 5.46 -2.17 5.63
N ARG A 77 4.87 -3.06 4.83
CA ARG A 77 4.34 -2.70 3.50
C ARG A 77 3.26 -1.64 3.59
N ALA A 78 2.30 -1.79 4.51
CA ALA A 78 1.29 -0.78 4.78
C ALA A 78 1.92 0.56 5.21
N ALA A 79 2.88 0.50 6.13
CA ALA A 79 3.60 1.70 6.59
C ALA A 79 4.39 2.39 5.46
N THR A 80 4.99 1.65 4.53
CA THR A 80 5.67 2.22 3.35
C THR A 80 4.71 3.02 2.48
N VAL A 81 3.52 2.48 2.21
CA VAL A 81 2.47 3.18 1.42
C VAL A 81 2.02 4.46 2.12
N VAL A 82 1.73 4.39 3.43
CA VAL A 82 1.34 5.58 4.21
C VAL A 82 2.44 6.64 4.17
N ARG A 83 3.71 6.24 4.36
CA ARG A 83 4.85 7.16 4.29
C ARG A 83 4.99 7.82 2.92
N PHE A 84 4.78 7.07 1.84
CA PHE A 84 4.79 7.60 0.48
C PHE A 84 3.72 8.70 0.31
N VAL A 85 2.48 8.43 0.73
CA VAL A 85 1.38 9.40 0.63
C VAL A 85 1.68 10.67 1.45
N ILE A 86 2.24 10.52 2.65
CA ILE A 86 2.63 11.66 3.49
C ILE A 86 3.79 12.44 2.86
N SER A 87 4.78 11.78 2.23
CA SER A 87 5.90 12.49 1.60
C SER A 87 5.50 13.30 0.39
N GLU A 88 4.50 12.87 -0.39
CA GLU A 88 3.97 13.65 -1.53
C GLU A 88 3.07 14.82 -1.10
N SER A 89 2.65 14.84 0.18
CA SER A 89 1.83 15.93 0.74
C SER A 89 2.63 17.15 1.21
N GLN A 90 3.96 17.06 1.22
CA GLN A 90 4.88 18.15 1.58
C GLN A 90 5.39 18.88 0.34
#